data_AF-A0A5N6VSA2-F1
#
_entry.id   AF-A0A5N6VSA2-F1
#
_cell.length_a   1.000
_cell.length_b   1.000
_cell.length_c   1.000
_cell.angle_alpha   90.00
_cell.angle_beta   90.00
_cell.angle_gamma   90.00
#
_symmetry.space_group_name_H-M   'P 1'
#
loop_
_entity.id
_entity.type
_entity.pdbx_description
1 polymer ?
#
loop_
_entity_poly.entity_id
_entity_poly.type
_entity_poly.pdbx_seq_one_letter_code
_entity_poly.pdbx_strand_id
1 'polypeptide(L)'
;MFRSLANYVGLWDEEQQLPDRYTPFNVPELQKVAASSIGANKCVSIAKLAEGSFNKTFKLAMDDGRTVIARIPHPIAGPRRYATASEVATMDFARSVLRIPTPRVFAWNIDVNHPVGSEFIIMEEAPSVKLEDVWSDLDLEEKVVIMKDLVALEKRLLSISFNRYGSLYYANENIPGAVAAEAVGDIPTEVKRKVLSRFAIGPVAERGFWNKERAKMSLDRGPWKRQQEYILSLARRELEWIERYAVPEEIYSAARHSRLVDYNGDIILKAPNFKDLEPDEKNKIRQQMSSSIFLHLYETQVLRFSHGRARCDPIQFVDDTWDDDIIPLRESLIRAERYWSKLGTDAPCPIHFTESELRTHAEEGEGWDDVQEFWDSVASIISRDGWTTNDRYDDAVALFKELREIGLKSMVGREREDFEKQTQWVEDT
;
A
#
# COMPACT_ATOMS: atom_id res chain seq x y z
N MET A 1 -13.91 -0.23 16.44
CA MET A 1 -12.47 0.01 16.65
C MET A 1 -11.76 -1.28 17.06
N PHE A 2 -12.14 -1.92 18.18
CA PHE A 2 -11.53 -3.19 18.63
C PHE A 2 -11.68 -4.37 17.68
N ARG A 3 -12.82 -4.52 17.03
CA ARG A 3 -13.04 -5.62 16.06
C ARG A 3 -12.17 -5.48 14.82
N SER A 4 -11.88 -4.24 14.39
CA SER A 4 -10.94 -3.93 13.31
C SER A 4 -9.49 -4.19 13.78
N LEU A 5 -9.11 -3.60 14.92
CA LEU A 5 -7.86 -3.88 15.61
C LEU A 5 -7.61 -5.41 15.75
N ALA A 6 -8.59 -6.20 16.15
CA ALA A 6 -8.44 -7.62 16.38
C ALA A 6 -8.44 -8.43 15.06
N ASN A 7 -9.25 -8.04 14.05
CA ASN A 7 -9.28 -8.61 12.69
C ASN A 7 -7.97 -8.47 11.93
N TYR A 8 -7.12 -7.52 12.29
CA TYR A 8 -5.95 -7.19 11.48
C TYR A 8 -4.63 -7.72 12.10
N VAL A 9 -4.61 -7.98 13.42
CA VAL A 9 -3.43 -8.43 14.16
C VAL A 9 -3.19 -9.93 14.08
N GLY A 10 -4.15 -10.68 13.54
CA GLY A 10 -4.15 -12.14 13.62
C GLY A 10 -4.44 -12.64 15.03
N LEU A 11 -4.99 -11.80 15.92
CA LEU A 11 -5.37 -12.19 17.27
C LEU A 11 -6.89 -12.39 17.44
N TRP A 12 -7.73 -11.81 16.59
CA TRP A 12 -9.13 -12.22 16.45
C TRP A 12 -9.24 -13.29 15.39
N ASP A 13 -9.89 -14.40 15.73
CA ASP A 13 -10.15 -15.46 14.77
C ASP A 13 -8.84 -15.96 14.13
N GLU A 14 -7.80 -16.15 14.95
CA GLU A 14 -6.47 -16.63 14.51
C GLU A 14 -6.62 -17.93 13.68
N GLU A 15 -7.55 -18.82 14.04
CA GLU A 15 -7.93 -19.99 13.25
C GLU A 15 -8.46 -19.66 11.84
N GLN A 16 -9.16 -18.53 11.65
CA GLN A 16 -9.68 -18.10 10.34
C GLN A 16 -8.68 -17.27 9.53
N GLN A 17 -7.76 -16.54 10.18
CA GLN A 17 -6.74 -15.71 9.50
C GLN A 17 -5.45 -16.46 9.17
N LEU A 18 -5.08 -17.46 9.96
CA LEU A 18 -3.93 -18.32 9.70
C LEU A 18 -3.95 -18.90 8.27
N PRO A 19 -5.08 -19.42 7.74
CA PRO A 19 -5.19 -19.88 6.35
C PRO A 19 -4.81 -18.81 5.30
N ASP A 20 -5.11 -17.53 5.55
CA ASP A 20 -4.88 -16.43 4.60
C ASP A 20 -3.42 -15.93 4.59
N ARG A 21 -2.63 -16.28 5.61
CA ARG A 21 -1.19 -15.99 5.75
C ARG A 21 -0.32 -17.25 5.69
N TYR A 22 -0.93 -18.43 5.73
CA TYR A 22 -0.26 -19.71 5.65
C TYR A 22 -0.20 -20.23 4.22
N THR A 23 0.97 -20.11 3.61
CA THR A 23 1.30 -20.79 2.37
C THR A 23 2.15 -22.02 2.70
N PRO A 24 1.66 -23.26 2.52
CA PRO A 24 2.51 -24.44 2.65
C PRO A 24 3.52 -24.46 1.50
N PHE A 25 4.78 -24.78 1.81
CA PHE A 25 5.82 -24.93 0.80
C PHE A 25 6.91 -25.93 1.26
N ASN A 26 7.57 -26.53 0.29
CA ASN A 26 8.63 -27.51 0.47
C ASN A 26 9.99 -26.79 0.58
N VAL A 27 10.53 -26.72 1.79
CA VAL A 27 11.81 -26.06 2.09
C VAL A 27 12.99 -26.67 1.32
N PRO A 28 13.22 -28.00 1.32
CA PRO A 28 14.27 -28.62 0.51
C PRO A 28 14.21 -28.26 -0.99
N GLU A 29 13.02 -28.28 -1.60
CA GLU A 29 12.88 -27.94 -3.02
C GLU A 29 13.12 -26.44 -3.25
N LEU A 30 12.70 -25.56 -2.33
CA LEU A 30 13.00 -24.13 -2.41
C LEU A 30 14.52 -23.88 -2.35
N GLN A 31 15.22 -24.56 -1.45
CA GLN A 31 16.68 -24.49 -1.33
C GLN A 31 17.39 -24.97 -2.60
N LYS A 32 16.90 -26.06 -3.21
CA LYS A 32 17.43 -26.60 -4.46
C LYS A 32 17.25 -25.64 -5.63
N VAL A 33 16.05 -25.06 -5.78
CA VAL A 33 15.77 -24.05 -6.80
C VAL A 33 16.66 -22.84 -6.60
N ALA A 34 16.79 -22.34 -5.37
CA ALA A 34 17.61 -21.18 -5.06
C ALA A 34 19.09 -21.41 -5.44
N ALA A 35 19.68 -22.54 -5.02
CA ALA A 35 21.06 -22.89 -5.38
C ALA A 35 21.24 -23.00 -6.90
N SER A 36 20.33 -23.72 -7.58
CA SER A 36 20.38 -23.92 -9.02
C SER A 36 20.25 -22.61 -9.80
N SER A 37 19.42 -21.68 -9.33
CA SER A 37 19.14 -20.40 -10.00
C SER A 37 20.37 -19.49 -10.13
N ILE A 38 21.38 -19.66 -9.26
CA ILE A 38 22.63 -18.90 -9.30
C ILE A 38 23.86 -19.76 -9.63
N GLY A 39 23.65 -21.06 -9.93
CA GLY A 39 24.72 -22.01 -10.23
C GLY A 39 25.57 -22.43 -9.03
N ALA A 40 25.02 -22.38 -7.81
CA ALA A 40 25.63 -22.94 -6.62
C ALA A 40 25.30 -24.44 -6.49
N ASN A 41 26.09 -25.23 -5.76
CA ASN A 41 25.83 -26.66 -5.64
C ASN A 41 24.75 -26.95 -4.60
N LYS A 42 24.73 -26.19 -3.49
CA LYS A 42 23.73 -26.37 -2.43
C LYS A 42 23.50 -25.11 -1.61
N CYS A 43 22.30 -25.02 -1.04
CA CYS A 43 22.02 -24.11 0.05
C CYS A 43 22.57 -24.68 1.36
N VAL A 44 23.34 -23.89 2.11
CA VAL A 44 23.90 -24.28 3.41
C VAL A 44 23.00 -23.91 4.57
N SER A 45 22.24 -22.82 4.45
CA SER A 45 21.30 -22.39 5.49
C SER A 45 20.17 -21.55 4.92
N ILE A 46 19.02 -21.64 5.59
CA ILE A 46 17.86 -20.79 5.37
C ILE A 46 17.50 -20.12 6.69
N ALA A 47 17.32 -18.80 6.66
CA ALA A 47 16.89 -18.02 7.81
C ALA A 47 15.70 -17.15 7.40
N LYS A 48 14.65 -17.12 8.21
CA LYS A 48 13.54 -16.20 8.01
C LYS A 48 14.01 -14.79 8.38
N LEU A 49 14.00 -13.86 7.44
CA LEU A 49 14.40 -12.47 7.69
C LEU A 49 13.25 -11.64 8.23
N ALA A 50 12.09 -11.78 7.58
CA ALA A 50 10.92 -10.99 7.87
C ALA A 50 9.69 -11.75 7.39
N GLU A 51 8.59 -11.56 8.09
CA GLU A 51 7.26 -11.90 7.61
C GLU A 51 6.44 -10.62 7.69
N GLY A 52 6.22 -9.99 6.53
CA GLY A 52 5.30 -8.85 6.45
C GLY A 52 3.89 -9.32 6.14
N SER A 53 2.94 -8.39 6.05
CA SER A 53 1.53 -8.68 5.81
C SER A 53 1.28 -9.48 4.51
N PHE A 54 2.16 -9.36 3.52
CA PHE A 54 1.96 -9.92 2.18
C PHE A 54 2.93 -11.04 1.79
N ASN A 55 4.08 -11.19 2.45
CA ASN A 55 5.09 -12.16 2.03
C ASN A 55 5.93 -12.67 3.22
N LYS A 56 6.29 -13.95 3.18
CA LYS A 56 7.39 -14.51 3.97
C LYS A 56 8.68 -14.34 3.19
N THR A 57 9.69 -13.76 3.83
CA THR A 57 10.99 -13.50 3.22
C THR A 57 12.08 -14.29 3.94
N PHE A 58 12.83 -15.07 3.18
CA PHE A 58 13.91 -15.91 3.67
C PHE A 58 15.24 -15.50 3.04
N LYS A 59 16.30 -15.48 3.85
CA LYS A 59 17.69 -15.40 3.41
C LYS A 59 18.25 -16.80 3.27
N LEU A 60 18.78 -17.13 2.09
CA LEU A 60 19.38 -18.42 1.80
C LEU A 60 20.86 -18.22 1.50
N ALA A 61 21.72 -18.79 2.33
CA ALA A 61 23.16 -18.80 2.08
C ALA A 61 23.56 -20.05 1.30
N MET A 62 24.49 -19.89 0.36
CA MET A 62 24.97 -20.96 -0.53
C MET A 62 26.37 -21.44 -0.14
N ASP A 63 26.78 -22.59 -0.67
CA ASP A 63 28.09 -23.20 -0.41
C ASP A 63 29.29 -22.41 -0.96
N ASP A 64 29.05 -21.51 -1.91
CA ASP A 64 30.06 -20.61 -2.47
C ASP A 64 30.13 -19.23 -1.78
N GLY A 65 29.41 -19.06 -0.66
CA GLY A 65 29.37 -17.84 0.13
C GLY A 65 28.41 -16.76 -0.40
N ARG A 66 27.76 -16.96 -1.55
CA ARG A 66 26.72 -16.04 -2.03
C ARG A 66 25.43 -16.23 -1.25
N THR A 67 24.62 -15.17 -1.22
CA THR A 67 23.31 -15.16 -0.56
C THR A 67 22.23 -14.68 -1.52
N VAL A 68 21.04 -15.26 -1.40
CA VAL A 68 19.84 -14.86 -2.15
C VAL A 68 18.66 -14.70 -1.20
N ILE A 69 17.66 -13.96 -1.65
CA ILE A 69 16.38 -13.78 -0.98
C ILE A 69 15.33 -14.64 -1.68
N ALA A 70 14.59 -15.42 -0.90
CA ALA A 70 13.37 -16.09 -1.36
C ALA A 70 12.15 -15.40 -0.75
N ARG A 71 11.20 -15.02 -1.59
CA ARG A 71 9.90 -14.47 -1.17
C ARG A 71 8.79 -15.43 -1.52
N ILE A 72 7.98 -15.78 -0.52
CA ILE A 72 6.78 -16.60 -0.66
C ILE A 72 5.58 -15.70 -0.37
N PRO A 73 4.72 -15.41 -1.35
CA PRO A 73 3.54 -14.58 -1.13
C PRO A 73 2.53 -15.29 -0.24
N HIS A 74 1.89 -14.51 0.62
CA HIS A 74 0.69 -14.92 1.34
C HIS A 74 -0.51 -14.91 0.39
N PRO A 75 -1.53 -15.77 0.60
CA PRO A 75 -2.79 -15.72 -0.15
C PRO A 75 -3.42 -14.31 -0.18
N ILE A 76 -3.25 -13.52 0.88
CA ILE A 76 -3.77 -12.17 1.00
C ILE A 76 -3.03 -11.11 0.16
N ALA A 77 -1.85 -11.42 -0.39
CA ALA A 77 -1.02 -10.48 -1.14
C ALA A 77 -1.67 -9.93 -2.40
N GLY A 78 -2.63 -10.66 -2.94
CA GLY A 78 -3.30 -10.33 -4.18
C GLY A 78 -3.78 -11.60 -4.86
N PRO A 79 -4.32 -11.48 -6.08
CA PRO A 79 -4.69 -12.64 -6.87
C PRO A 79 -3.49 -13.54 -7.11
N ARG A 80 -3.61 -14.81 -6.70
CA ARG A 80 -2.68 -15.88 -7.07
C ARG A 80 -2.41 -15.81 -8.57
N ARG A 81 -1.18 -16.10 -8.97
CA ARG A 81 -0.66 -16.02 -10.34
C ARG A 81 -0.41 -14.58 -10.82
N TYR A 82 -1.40 -13.70 -10.71
CA TYR A 82 -1.31 -12.35 -11.29
C TYR A 82 -0.37 -11.44 -10.48
N ALA A 83 -0.44 -11.47 -9.14
CA ALA A 83 0.40 -10.64 -8.28
C ALA A 83 1.90 -10.92 -8.50
N THR A 84 2.31 -12.19 -8.36
CA THR A 84 3.70 -12.60 -8.56
C THR A 84 4.18 -12.38 -10.00
N ALA A 85 3.38 -12.75 -11.01
CA ALA A 85 3.75 -12.53 -12.41
C ALA A 85 3.90 -11.04 -12.75
N SER A 86 3.05 -10.18 -12.17
CA SER A 86 3.14 -8.75 -12.40
C SER A 86 4.32 -8.12 -11.68
N GLU A 87 4.59 -8.56 -10.45
CA GLU A 87 5.71 -8.08 -9.64
C GLU A 87 7.05 -8.32 -10.36
N VAL A 88 7.32 -9.55 -10.80
CA VAL A 88 8.59 -9.88 -11.47
C VAL A 88 8.76 -9.15 -12.80
N ALA A 89 7.69 -8.99 -13.58
CA ALA A 89 7.71 -8.25 -14.83
C ALA A 89 7.97 -6.76 -14.59
N THR A 90 7.35 -6.19 -13.57
CA THR A 90 7.53 -4.78 -13.18
C THR A 90 8.95 -4.54 -12.66
N MET A 91 9.51 -5.45 -11.88
CA MET A 91 10.90 -5.37 -11.42
C MET A 91 11.89 -5.39 -12.60
N ASP A 92 11.71 -6.28 -13.57
CA ASP A 92 12.56 -6.33 -14.78
C ASP A 92 12.36 -5.09 -15.67
N PHE A 93 11.14 -4.59 -15.81
CA PHE A 93 10.90 -3.33 -16.52
C PHE A 93 11.62 -2.16 -15.85
N ALA A 94 11.49 -2.01 -14.53
CA ALA A 94 12.18 -0.99 -13.76
C ALA A 94 13.71 -1.07 -13.94
N ARG A 95 14.29 -2.27 -13.82
CA ARG A 95 15.75 -2.47 -13.98
C ARG A 95 16.24 -2.27 -15.41
N SER A 96 15.59 -2.95 -16.34
CA SER A 96 16.11 -3.13 -17.69
C SER A 96 15.69 -2.01 -18.65
N VAL A 97 14.56 -1.36 -18.39
CA VAL A 97 14.03 -0.25 -19.21
C VAL A 97 14.26 1.08 -18.52
N LEU A 98 13.78 1.25 -17.28
CA LEU A 98 13.86 2.53 -16.56
C LEU A 98 15.22 2.80 -15.89
N ARG A 99 16.10 1.79 -15.83
CA ARG A 99 17.41 1.85 -15.14
C ARG A 99 17.29 2.20 -13.66
N ILE A 100 16.20 1.79 -13.04
CA ILE A 100 15.97 1.87 -11.60
C ILE A 100 16.63 0.66 -10.94
N PRO A 101 17.42 0.82 -9.87
CA PRO A 101 18.03 -0.30 -9.18
C PRO A 101 16.96 -1.10 -8.41
N THR A 102 16.43 -2.14 -9.04
CA THR A 102 15.62 -3.17 -8.37
C THR A 102 16.42 -4.46 -8.25
N PRO A 103 16.23 -5.29 -7.22
CA PRO A 103 16.93 -6.56 -7.09
C PRO A 103 16.76 -7.44 -8.33
N ARG A 104 17.84 -8.10 -8.76
CA ARG A 104 17.77 -9.04 -9.89
C ARG A 104 16.98 -10.28 -9.48
N VAL A 105 15.93 -10.63 -10.25
CA VAL A 105 15.23 -11.91 -10.11
C VAL A 105 16.07 -13.01 -10.78
N PHE A 106 16.36 -14.08 -10.04
CA PHE A 106 17.09 -15.26 -10.51
C PHE A 106 16.15 -16.39 -10.95
N ALA A 107 15.07 -16.61 -10.20
CA ALA A 107 14.03 -17.58 -10.53
C ALA A 107 12.71 -17.13 -9.91
N TRP A 108 11.59 -17.58 -10.47
CA TRP A 108 10.27 -17.35 -9.91
C TRP A 108 9.30 -18.41 -10.43
N ASN A 109 8.18 -18.60 -9.75
CA ASN A 109 7.16 -19.54 -10.17
C ASN A 109 5.78 -19.10 -9.65
N ILE A 110 4.74 -19.39 -10.43
CA ILE A 110 3.32 -19.08 -10.14
C ILE A 110 2.43 -20.33 -10.10
N ASP A 111 2.98 -21.50 -10.41
CA ASP A 111 2.26 -22.77 -10.45
C ASP A 111 2.48 -23.53 -9.13
N VAL A 112 1.39 -23.68 -8.37
CA VAL A 112 1.40 -24.44 -7.11
C VAL A 112 1.74 -25.93 -7.31
N ASN A 113 1.65 -26.46 -8.52
CA ASN A 113 2.07 -27.83 -8.84
C ASN A 113 3.59 -27.99 -8.96
N HIS A 114 4.35 -26.88 -8.95
CA HIS A 114 5.80 -26.93 -8.86
C HIS A 114 6.23 -27.68 -7.58
N PRO A 115 7.35 -28.42 -7.54
CA PRO A 115 7.79 -29.18 -6.36
C PRO A 115 7.94 -28.38 -5.06
N VAL A 116 8.09 -27.06 -5.17
CA VAL A 116 8.09 -26.13 -4.03
C VAL A 116 6.70 -26.04 -3.37
N GLY A 117 5.62 -26.30 -4.11
CA GLY A 117 4.25 -26.30 -3.60
C GLY A 117 3.62 -24.90 -3.45
N SER A 118 4.33 -23.85 -3.82
CA SER A 118 3.88 -22.46 -3.70
C SER A 118 4.43 -21.58 -4.81
N GLU A 119 3.81 -20.41 -4.99
CA GLU A 119 4.42 -19.31 -5.70
C GLU A 119 5.70 -18.87 -4.97
N PHE A 120 6.70 -18.40 -5.71
CA PHE A 120 7.92 -17.86 -5.11
C PHE A 120 8.65 -16.92 -6.06
N ILE A 121 9.50 -16.07 -5.47
CA ILE A 121 10.50 -15.27 -6.18
C ILE A 121 11.85 -15.48 -5.49
N ILE A 122 12.86 -15.92 -6.24
CA ILE A 122 14.28 -15.94 -5.83
C ILE A 122 14.98 -14.75 -6.46
N MET A 123 15.62 -13.92 -5.65
CA MET A 123 16.20 -12.66 -6.09
C MET A 123 17.46 -12.27 -5.31
N GLU A 124 18.17 -11.28 -5.83
CA GLU A 124 19.31 -10.62 -5.22
C GLU A 124 18.96 -10.05 -3.83
N GLU A 125 19.87 -10.18 -2.87
CA GLU A 125 19.79 -9.45 -1.60
C GLU A 125 20.19 -7.99 -1.83
N ALA A 126 19.31 -7.06 -1.46
CA ALA A 126 19.61 -5.62 -1.54
C ALA A 126 20.50 -5.23 -0.34
N PRO A 127 21.75 -4.75 -0.57
CA PRO A 127 22.62 -4.32 0.51
C PRO A 127 22.21 -2.90 0.95
N SER A 128 21.28 -2.77 1.89
CA SER A 128 20.80 -1.46 2.32
C SER A 128 20.18 -1.45 3.72
N VAL A 129 20.25 -0.29 4.37
CA VAL A 129 19.45 0.07 5.56
C VAL A 129 18.12 0.66 5.09
N LYS A 130 17.01 0.37 5.78
CA LYS A 130 15.72 0.97 5.42
C LYS A 130 15.75 2.45 5.79
N LEU A 131 15.18 3.29 4.92
CA LEU A 131 15.14 4.72 5.17
C LEU A 131 14.36 5.07 6.44
N GLU A 132 13.27 4.34 6.72
CA GLU A 132 12.47 4.51 7.94
C GLU A 132 13.29 4.36 9.22
N ASP A 133 14.26 3.44 9.24
CA ASP A 133 15.08 3.14 10.42
C ASP A 133 16.04 4.30 10.78
N VAL A 134 16.36 5.17 9.82
CA VAL A 134 17.36 6.25 9.99
C VAL A 134 16.79 7.65 9.78
N TRP A 135 15.57 7.78 9.25
CA TRP A 135 15.01 9.06 8.80
C TRP A 135 14.99 10.13 9.90
N SER A 136 14.64 9.76 11.13
CA SER A 136 14.56 10.69 12.25
C SER A 136 15.93 11.29 12.62
N ASP A 137 17.00 10.52 12.42
CA ASP A 137 18.37 10.89 12.80
C ASP A 137 19.06 11.76 11.74
N LEU A 138 18.56 11.75 10.51
CA LEU A 138 19.11 12.54 9.40
C LEU A 138 18.85 14.04 9.59
N ASP A 139 19.86 14.85 9.25
CA ASP A 139 19.69 16.30 9.22
C ASP A 139 18.87 16.77 8.01
N LEU A 140 18.55 18.07 7.97
CA LEU A 140 17.72 18.63 6.91
C LEU A 140 18.41 18.58 5.54
N GLU A 141 19.73 18.75 5.48
CA GLU A 141 20.49 18.73 4.22
C GLU A 141 20.50 17.33 3.61
N GLU A 142 20.72 16.31 4.44
CA GLU A 142 20.63 14.89 4.06
C GLU A 142 19.22 14.51 3.59
N LYS A 143 18.18 14.92 4.34
CA LYS A 143 16.77 14.72 3.94
C LYS A 143 16.47 15.36 2.58
N VAL A 144 16.98 16.56 2.33
CA VAL A 144 16.82 17.23 1.03
C VAL A 144 17.51 16.47 -0.10
N VAL A 145 18.68 15.88 0.13
CA VAL A 145 19.36 15.02 -0.87
C VAL A 145 18.51 13.79 -1.19
N ILE A 146 18.02 13.09 -0.16
CA ILE A 146 17.16 11.91 -0.34
C ILE A 146 15.87 12.26 -1.06
N MET A 147 15.26 13.39 -0.74
CA MET A 147 14.06 13.88 -1.45
C MET A 147 14.34 14.15 -2.93
N LYS A 148 15.52 14.67 -3.30
CA LYS A 148 15.92 14.82 -4.71
C LYS A 148 16.05 13.48 -5.41
N ASP A 149 16.60 12.48 -4.73
CA ASP A 149 16.73 11.11 -5.27
C ASP A 149 15.36 10.45 -5.46
N LEU A 150 14.44 10.62 -4.51
CA LEU A 150 13.05 10.16 -4.64
C LEU A 150 12.35 10.83 -5.84
N VAL A 151 12.49 12.14 -5.98
CA VAL A 151 11.96 12.86 -7.15
C VAL A 151 12.57 12.35 -8.46
N ALA A 152 13.87 12.04 -8.48
CA ALA A 152 14.53 11.49 -9.66
C ALA A 152 14.02 10.06 -10.00
N LEU A 153 13.77 9.24 -8.98
CA LEU A 153 13.17 7.92 -9.12
C LEU A 153 11.76 8.00 -9.72
N GLU A 154 10.90 8.84 -9.16
CA GLU A 154 9.53 9.01 -9.66
C GLU A 154 9.49 9.60 -11.06
N LYS A 155 10.37 10.56 -11.38
CA LYS A 155 10.53 11.06 -12.77
C LYS A 155 10.88 9.95 -13.74
N ARG A 156 11.68 8.96 -13.33
CA ARG A 156 11.97 7.78 -14.15
C ARG A 156 10.76 6.87 -14.29
N LEU A 157 10.02 6.61 -13.21
CA LEU A 157 8.77 5.84 -13.26
C LEU A 157 7.74 6.46 -14.20
N LEU A 158 7.63 7.79 -14.20
CA LEU A 158 6.72 8.56 -15.05
C LEU A 158 7.24 8.81 -16.48
N SER A 159 8.47 8.42 -16.79
CA SER A 159 9.10 8.72 -18.09
C SER A 159 8.54 7.91 -19.26
N ILE A 160 7.85 6.82 -18.98
CA ILE A 160 7.25 5.94 -19.99
C ILE A 160 5.76 5.80 -19.70
N SER A 161 4.94 6.16 -20.69
CA SER A 161 3.51 5.87 -20.69
C SER A 161 3.22 4.67 -21.58
N PHE A 162 2.16 3.94 -21.26
CA PHE A 162 1.72 2.81 -22.04
C PHE A 162 0.44 3.10 -22.83
N ASN A 163 0.15 2.26 -23.83
CA ASN A 163 -1.08 2.31 -24.63
C ASN A 163 -2.33 1.82 -23.88
N ARG A 164 -2.17 1.24 -22.69
CA ARG A 164 -3.25 0.69 -21.87
C ARG A 164 -3.02 0.97 -20.38
N TYR A 165 -4.09 0.95 -19.61
CA TYR A 165 -4.09 0.99 -18.15
C TYR A 165 -4.34 -0.44 -17.63
N GLY A 166 -3.46 -0.93 -16.77
CA GLY A 166 -3.49 -2.30 -16.26
C GLY A 166 -2.17 -2.68 -15.61
N SER A 167 -2.01 -3.94 -15.25
CA SER A 167 -0.75 -4.46 -14.68
C SER A 167 0.19 -4.95 -15.78
N LEU A 168 1.49 -4.80 -15.55
CA LEU A 168 2.54 -5.26 -16.47
C LEU A 168 2.82 -6.74 -16.23
N TYR A 169 2.98 -7.51 -17.30
CA TYR A 169 3.34 -8.93 -17.30
C TYR A 169 4.40 -9.20 -18.36
N TYR A 170 5.01 -10.39 -18.35
CA TYR A 170 5.83 -10.83 -19.48
C TYR A 170 4.96 -11.23 -20.67
N ALA A 171 5.42 -10.94 -21.89
CA ALA A 171 4.66 -11.18 -23.11
C ALA A 171 4.47 -12.68 -23.44
N ASN A 172 5.36 -13.54 -22.94
CA ASN A 172 5.27 -14.99 -23.10
C ASN A 172 4.43 -15.66 -22.01
N GLU A 173 3.99 -14.93 -20.99
CA GLU A 173 3.09 -15.46 -19.97
C GLU A 173 1.66 -15.52 -20.51
N ASN A 174 0.99 -16.64 -20.29
CA ASN A 174 -0.38 -16.84 -20.75
C ASN A 174 -1.38 -16.15 -19.79
N ILE A 175 -1.40 -14.82 -19.80
CA ILE A 175 -2.30 -13.99 -18.99
C ILE A 175 -3.58 -13.70 -19.78
N PRO A 176 -4.76 -14.19 -19.35
CA PRO A 176 -6.02 -13.96 -20.05
C PRO A 176 -6.32 -12.47 -20.21
N GLY A 177 -6.67 -12.05 -21.42
CA GLY A 177 -7.00 -10.66 -21.73
C GLY A 177 -5.79 -9.71 -21.81
N ALA A 178 -4.57 -10.20 -21.61
CA ALA A 178 -3.38 -9.37 -21.78
C ALA A 178 -3.11 -9.05 -23.26
N VAL A 179 -2.64 -7.83 -23.50
CA VAL A 179 -2.28 -7.30 -24.82
C VAL A 179 -0.83 -6.82 -24.81
N ALA A 180 -0.20 -6.71 -25.99
CA ALA A 180 1.18 -6.24 -26.07
C ALA A 180 1.34 -4.84 -25.44
N ALA A 181 2.38 -4.67 -24.64
CA ALA A 181 2.70 -3.37 -24.03
C ALA A 181 3.37 -2.48 -25.07
N GLU A 182 2.75 -1.34 -25.40
CA GLU A 182 3.38 -0.36 -26.29
C GLU A 182 3.75 0.89 -25.49
N ALA A 183 5.03 1.25 -25.52
CA ALA A 183 5.51 2.50 -24.94
C ALA A 183 5.15 3.69 -25.86
N VAL A 184 4.41 4.63 -25.32
CA VAL A 184 3.87 5.82 -26.00
C VAL A 184 4.68 7.05 -25.61
N GLY A 185 4.81 8.00 -26.55
CA GLY A 185 5.53 9.25 -26.35
C GLY A 185 6.87 9.33 -27.10
N ASP A 186 7.63 10.38 -26.79
CA ASP A 186 8.97 10.62 -27.33
C ASP A 186 10.01 9.77 -26.60
N ILE A 187 10.08 8.50 -27.00
CA ILE A 187 10.93 7.48 -26.40
C ILE A 187 11.76 6.84 -27.53
N PRO A 188 13.06 6.55 -27.30
CA PRO A 188 13.90 5.90 -28.29
C PRO A 188 13.28 4.60 -28.85
N THR A 189 13.37 4.42 -30.17
CA THR A 189 12.81 3.24 -30.87
C THR A 189 13.29 1.92 -30.29
N GLU A 190 14.54 1.86 -29.82
CA GLU A 190 15.10 0.68 -29.19
C GLU A 190 14.37 0.31 -27.89
N VAL A 191 14.00 1.31 -27.08
CA VAL A 191 13.22 1.10 -25.87
C VAL A 191 11.81 0.64 -26.23
N LYS A 192 11.15 1.25 -27.22
CA LYS A 192 9.82 0.82 -27.70
C LYS A 192 9.82 -0.64 -28.13
N ARG A 193 10.81 -1.05 -28.93
CA ARG A 193 10.99 -2.44 -29.40
C ARG A 193 11.23 -3.39 -28.23
N LYS A 194 12.08 -3.01 -27.28
CA LYS A 194 12.35 -3.80 -26.07
C LYS A 194 11.09 -4.00 -25.23
N VAL A 195 10.30 -2.95 -25.04
CA VAL A 195 9.04 -3.01 -24.31
C VAL A 195 8.05 -3.95 -25.01
N LEU A 196 7.82 -3.72 -26.30
CA LEU A 196 6.87 -4.48 -27.12
C LEU A 196 7.16 -5.98 -27.17
N SER A 197 8.44 -6.35 -27.20
CA SER A 197 8.89 -7.76 -27.31
C SER A 197 8.93 -8.51 -25.99
N ARG A 198 9.05 -7.81 -24.85
CA ARG A 198 9.20 -8.46 -23.54
C ARG A 198 7.96 -8.40 -22.68
N PHE A 199 7.12 -7.37 -22.83
CA PHE A 199 6.06 -7.10 -21.87
C PHE A 199 4.68 -7.04 -22.51
N ALA A 200 3.68 -7.37 -21.70
CA ALA A 200 2.26 -7.26 -21.99
C ALA A 200 1.56 -6.49 -20.86
N ILE A 201 0.41 -5.89 -21.15
CA ILE A 201 -0.46 -5.24 -20.17
C ILE A 201 -1.72 -6.07 -20.09
N GLY A 202 -2.05 -6.53 -18.90
CA GLY A 202 -3.21 -7.38 -18.64
C GLY A 202 -4.09 -6.82 -17.54
N PRO A 203 -4.99 -7.66 -17.01
CA PRO A 203 -5.84 -7.29 -15.89
C PRO A 203 -5.01 -6.78 -14.71
N VAL A 204 -5.55 -5.85 -13.93
CA VAL A 204 -4.87 -5.35 -12.72
C VAL A 204 -4.67 -6.48 -11.71
N ALA A 205 -3.46 -6.56 -11.16
CA ALA A 205 -3.10 -7.47 -10.08
C ALA A 205 -3.31 -6.86 -8.69
N GLU A 206 -3.93 -5.69 -8.62
CA GLU A 206 -4.17 -4.94 -7.38
C GLU A 206 -5.18 -5.66 -6.48
N ARG A 207 -4.82 -5.84 -5.22
CA ARG A 207 -5.62 -6.58 -4.22
C ARG A 207 -7.08 -6.13 -4.15
N GLY A 208 -7.36 -4.82 -4.27
CA GLY A 208 -8.72 -4.27 -4.23
C GLY A 208 -9.68 -4.93 -5.22
N PHE A 209 -9.21 -5.41 -6.38
CA PHE A 209 -10.05 -6.10 -7.38
C PHE A 209 -10.29 -7.60 -7.11
N TRP A 210 -9.64 -8.16 -6.09
CA TRP A 210 -9.56 -9.61 -5.87
C TRP A 210 -9.75 -10.03 -4.41
N ASN A 211 -9.86 -9.09 -3.47
CA ASN A 211 -10.03 -9.43 -2.06
C ASN A 211 -11.43 -10.02 -1.78
N LYS A 212 -11.50 -11.12 -1.03
CA LYS A 212 -12.76 -11.74 -0.56
C LYS A 212 -13.83 -11.91 -1.67
N GLU A 213 -15.01 -11.33 -1.51
CA GLU A 213 -16.14 -11.41 -2.44
C GLU A 213 -15.79 -10.81 -3.81
N ARG A 214 -14.91 -9.79 -3.84
CA ARG A 214 -14.49 -9.12 -5.09
C ARG A 214 -13.78 -10.09 -6.05
N ALA A 215 -13.13 -11.15 -5.56
CA ALA A 215 -12.58 -12.21 -6.44
C ALA A 215 -13.66 -13.01 -7.19
N LYS A 216 -14.87 -13.14 -6.62
CA LYS A 216 -15.97 -13.91 -7.21
C LYS A 216 -16.88 -13.06 -8.09
N MET A 217 -16.81 -11.74 -7.96
CA MET A 217 -17.56 -10.78 -8.76
C MET A 217 -17.05 -10.72 -10.21
N SER A 218 -17.98 -10.52 -11.15
CA SER A 218 -17.70 -10.32 -12.57
C SER A 218 -17.27 -8.87 -12.85
N LEU A 219 -16.19 -8.44 -12.21
CA LEU A 219 -15.63 -7.10 -12.35
C LEU A 219 -14.86 -6.94 -13.67
N ASP A 220 -14.96 -5.75 -14.26
CA ASP A 220 -14.02 -5.29 -15.27
C ASP A 220 -12.67 -5.01 -14.59
N ARG A 221 -11.64 -5.77 -14.98
CA ARG A 221 -10.28 -5.67 -14.41
C ARG A 221 -9.26 -5.14 -15.42
N GLY A 222 -9.73 -4.64 -16.57
CA GLY A 222 -8.88 -4.17 -17.65
C GLY A 222 -8.27 -5.31 -18.48
N PRO A 223 -7.29 -5.00 -19.33
CA PRO A 223 -6.63 -3.70 -19.49
C PRO A 223 -7.49 -2.67 -20.25
N TRP A 224 -7.52 -1.43 -19.76
CA TRP A 224 -8.35 -0.34 -20.33
C TRP A 224 -7.61 0.49 -21.36
N LYS A 225 -8.35 1.07 -22.32
CA LYS A 225 -7.78 1.95 -23.35
C LYS A 225 -7.71 3.40 -22.91
N ARG A 226 -8.67 3.82 -22.09
CA ARG A 226 -8.81 5.22 -21.66
C ARG A 226 -8.71 5.32 -20.14
N GLN A 227 -8.12 6.41 -19.66
CA GLN A 227 -7.99 6.69 -18.23
C GLN A 227 -9.35 6.68 -17.52
N GLN A 228 -10.39 7.22 -18.18
CA GLN A 228 -11.75 7.28 -17.63
C GLN A 228 -12.33 5.90 -17.38
N GLU A 229 -12.02 4.91 -18.21
CA GLU A 229 -12.50 3.54 -18.04
C GLU A 229 -11.91 2.91 -16.77
N TYR A 230 -10.62 3.13 -16.53
CA TYR A 230 -9.96 2.70 -15.28
C TYR A 230 -10.59 3.36 -14.05
N ILE A 231 -10.72 4.70 -14.03
CA ILE A 231 -11.29 5.41 -12.89
C ILE A 231 -12.74 4.96 -12.61
N LEU A 232 -13.55 4.81 -13.67
CA LEU A 232 -14.93 4.32 -13.54
C LEU A 232 -14.99 2.88 -13.03
N SER A 233 -14.00 2.04 -13.34
CA SER A 233 -13.96 0.65 -12.86
C SER A 233 -13.81 0.58 -11.35
N LEU A 234 -13.03 1.48 -10.73
CA LEU A 234 -12.87 1.56 -9.27
C LEU A 234 -14.21 1.89 -8.60
N ALA A 235 -14.89 2.94 -9.06
CA ALA A 235 -16.19 3.33 -8.51
C ALA A 235 -17.27 2.26 -8.71
N ARG A 236 -17.33 1.63 -9.90
CA ARG A 236 -18.31 0.57 -10.19
C ARG A 236 -18.08 -0.67 -9.35
N ARG A 237 -16.82 -1.05 -9.14
CA ARG A 237 -16.44 -2.17 -8.27
C ARG A 237 -17.02 -1.96 -6.87
N GLU A 238 -16.79 -0.79 -6.28
CA GLU A 238 -17.26 -0.50 -4.92
C GLU A 238 -18.77 -0.43 -4.84
N LEU A 239 -19.44 0.22 -5.79
CA LEU A 239 -20.91 0.24 -5.85
C LEU A 239 -21.51 -1.17 -5.92
N GLU A 240 -20.99 -2.02 -6.83
CA GLU A 240 -21.50 -3.39 -6.99
C GLU A 240 -21.21 -4.26 -5.76
N TRP A 241 -20.10 -4.02 -5.05
CA TRP A 241 -19.80 -4.73 -3.82
C TRP A 241 -20.76 -4.30 -2.70
N ILE A 242 -20.94 -2.99 -2.51
CA ILE A 242 -21.85 -2.44 -1.49
C ILE A 242 -23.28 -2.95 -1.71
N GLU A 243 -23.79 -2.88 -2.93
CA GLU A 243 -25.16 -3.34 -3.26
C GLU A 243 -25.41 -4.82 -2.92
N ARG A 244 -24.37 -5.66 -2.95
CA ARG A 244 -24.51 -7.12 -2.81
C ARG A 244 -24.08 -7.66 -1.45
N TYR A 245 -23.12 -7.01 -0.81
CA TYR A 245 -22.40 -7.58 0.33
C TYR A 245 -22.34 -6.64 1.53
N ALA A 246 -22.66 -5.35 1.40
CA ALA A 246 -22.68 -4.46 2.56
C ALA A 246 -23.76 -4.91 3.55
N VAL A 247 -23.34 -5.18 4.78
CA VAL A 247 -24.23 -5.44 5.91
C VAL A 247 -24.30 -4.13 6.71
N PRO A 248 -25.49 -3.61 7.06
CA PRO A 248 -25.61 -2.39 7.86
C PRO A 248 -25.14 -2.65 9.31
N GLU A 249 -23.83 -2.61 9.55
CA GLU A 249 -23.20 -2.54 10.87
C GLU A 249 -22.01 -1.58 10.81
N GLU A 250 -21.73 -0.94 11.95
CA GLU A 250 -20.87 0.23 12.12
C GLU A 250 -19.50 0.15 11.41
N ILE A 251 -19.27 1.15 10.56
CA ILE A 251 -18.07 1.41 9.78
C ILE A 251 -16.89 1.67 10.73
N TYR A 252 -15.75 1.01 10.53
CA TYR A 252 -14.52 1.28 11.27
C TYR A 252 -13.33 1.41 10.32
N SER A 253 -12.69 2.59 10.35
CA SER A 253 -11.73 3.15 9.39
C SER A 253 -10.33 2.55 9.37
N ALA A 254 -9.64 2.62 8.22
CA ALA A 254 -8.20 2.34 8.06
C ALA A 254 -7.52 2.97 6.81
N ALA A 255 -7.58 4.30 6.60
CA ALA A 255 -6.93 4.94 5.45
C ALA A 255 -5.38 4.76 5.33
N ARG A 256 -4.89 4.56 4.10
CA ARG A 256 -3.46 4.52 3.73
C ARG A 256 -2.94 5.85 3.15
N HIS A 257 -1.85 6.36 3.71
CA HIS A 257 -0.98 7.40 3.12
C HIS A 257 0.48 6.97 3.17
N SER A 258 1.29 7.47 2.22
CA SER A 258 2.75 7.37 2.32
C SER A 258 3.24 8.31 3.42
N ARG A 259 3.79 7.75 4.51
CA ARG A 259 4.29 8.48 5.69
C ARG A 259 5.32 9.57 5.35
N LEU A 260 5.96 9.50 4.18
CA LEU A 260 7.00 10.44 3.78
C LEU A 260 6.46 11.79 3.26
N VAL A 261 5.18 11.89 2.90
CA VAL A 261 4.55 13.11 2.34
C VAL A 261 3.18 13.40 2.97
N ASP A 262 2.91 12.81 4.13
CA ASP A 262 1.61 12.96 4.81
C ASP A 262 1.53 14.30 5.54
N TYR A 263 0.90 15.29 4.90
CA TYR A 263 0.68 16.61 5.48
C TYR A 263 -0.63 17.24 4.98
N ASN A 264 -1.66 17.21 5.80
CA ASN A 264 -2.99 17.75 5.48
C ASN A 264 -3.21 19.21 5.93
N GLY A 265 -2.20 19.84 6.54
CA GLY A 265 -2.26 21.24 6.97
C GLY A 265 -2.03 22.26 5.85
N ASP A 266 -2.21 23.54 6.18
CA ASP A 266 -1.91 24.65 5.29
C ASP A 266 -0.43 24.68 4.88
N ILE A 267 -0.13 24.97 3.61
CA ILE A 267 1.25 25.03 3.12
C ILE A 267 1.93 26.30 3.65
N ILE A 268 2.88 26.13 4.59
CA ILE A 268 3.65 27.23 5.19
C ILE A 268 5.06 27.25 4.58
N LEU A 269 5.28 28.10 3.55
CA LEU A 269 6.59 28.26 2.90
C LEU A 269 7.42 29.42 3.46
N LYS A 270 6.86 30.21 4.39
CA LYS A 270 7.52 31.37 5.00
C LYS A 270 7.50 31.24 6.51
N ALA A 271 8.67 31.40 7.12
CA ALA A 271 8.85 31.37 8.56
C ALA A 271 8.02 32.46 9.25
N PRO A 272 7.14 32.12 10.21
CA PRO A 272 6.56 33.11 11.11
C PRO A 272 7.64 33.68 12.03
N ASN A 273 7.32 34.79 12.71
CA ASN A 273 8.28 35.45 13.59
C ASN A 273 8.51 34.62 14.86
N PHE A 274 9.68 33.97 14.97
CA PHE A 274 10.02 33.04 16.06
C PHE A 274 10.40 33.71 17.40
N LYS A 275 10.41 35.04 17.50
CA LYS A 275 11.00 35.73 18.67
C LYS A 275 10.28 35.45 19.99
N ASP A 276 8.97 35.24 19.95
CA ASP A 276 8.11 35.18 21.15
C ASP A 276 7.45 33.80 21.39
N LEU A 277 7.90 32.76 20.67
CA LEU A 277 7.30 31.42 20.75
C LEU A 277 8.07 30.49 21.70
N GLU A 278 7.33 29.62 22.40
CA GLU A 278 7.90 28.59 23.27
C GLU A 278 8.69 27.54 22.45
N PRO A 279 9.74 26.91 23.01
CA PRO A 279 10.59 25.96 22.29
C PRO A 279 9.84 24.82 21.58
N ASP A 280 8.79 24.29 22.19
CA ASP A 280 7.98 23.21 21.63
C ASP A 280 7.14 23.69 20.44
N GLU A 281 6.61 24.91 20.52
CA GLU A 281 5.86 25.56 19.44
C GLU A 281 6.78 25.88 18.25
N LYS A 282 8.02 26.29 18.53
CA LYS A 282 9.06 26.47 17.50
C LYS A 282 9.38 25.15 16.78
N ASN A 283 9.45 24.03 17.52
CA ASN A 283 9.71 22.72 16.94
C ASN A 283 8.53 22.22 16.09
N LYS A 284 7.30 22.41 16.55
CA LYS A 284 6.07 22.09 15.79
C LYS A 284 6.01 22.87 14.48
N ILE A 285 6.26 24.18 14.52
CA ILE A 285 6.28 25.02 13.31
C ILE A 285 7.41 24.62 12.37
N ARG A 286 8.61 24.27 12.88
CA ARG A 286 9.71 23.77 12.04
C ARG A 286 9.36 22.46 11.35
N GLN A 287 8.73 21.52 12.06
CA GLN A 287 8.23 20.27 11.46
C GLN A 287 7.18 20.55 10.38
N GLN A 288 6.18 21.39 10.67
CA GLN A 288 5.14 21.77 9.70
C GLN A 288 5.71 22.47 8.46
N MET A 289 6.68 23.39 8.64
CA MET A 289 7.38 24.03 7.54
C MET A 289 8.20 23.02 6.73
N SER A 290 8.88 22.08 7.40
CA SER A 290 9.64 21.03 6.71
C SER A 290 8.72 20.18 5.85
N SER A 291 7.59 19.69 6.38
CA SER A 291 6.59 18.94 5.64
C SER A 291 5.97 19.76 4.50
N SER A 292 5.69 21.04 4.73
CA SER A 292 5.18 21.97 3.71
C SER A 292 6.17 22.16 2.56
N ILE A 293 7.47 22.30 2.87
CA ILE A 293 8.53 22.44 1.88
C ILE A 293 8.67 21.14 1.09
N PHE A 294 8.65 19.98 1.75
CA PHE A 294 8.72 18.68 1.07
C PHE A 294 7.54 18.46 0.14
N LEU A 295 6.31 18.71 0.60
CA LEU A 295 5.12 18.61 -0.23
C LEU A 295 5.18 19.59 -1.42
N HIS A 296 5.55 20.85 -1.20
CA HIS A 296 5.64 21.84 -2.27
C HIS A 296 6.69 21.46 -3.32
N LEU A 297 7.86 20.97 -2.89
CA LEU A 297 8.89 20.48 -3.79
C LEU A 297 8.44 19.25 -4.55
N TYR A 298 7.72 18.33 -3.89
CA TYR A 298 7.15 17.13 -4.49
C TYR A 298 6.13 17.48 -5.57
N GLU A 299 5.11 18.29 -5.23
CA GLU A 299 4.08 18.73 -6.16
C GLU A 299 4.72 19.47 -7.35
N THR A 300 5.57 20.46 -7.12
CA THR A 300 6.15 21.26 -8.21
C THR A 300 7.03 20.44 -9.16
N GLN A 301 7.73 19.42 -8.65
CA GLN A 301 8.72 18.67 -9.43
C GLN A 301 8.18 17.37 -10.05
N VAL A 302 7.17 16.75 -9.42
CA VAL A 302 6.61 15.45 -9.82
C VAL A 302 5.22 15.64 -10.42
N LEU A 303 4.31 16.26 -9.65
CA LEU A 303 2.94 16.52 -10.08
C LEU A 303 2.86 17.89 -10.75
N ARG A 304 3.24 17.97 -12.04
CA ARG A 304 3.27 19.23 -12.83
C ARG A 304 1.91 19.95 -13.02
N PHE A 305 0.90 19.63 -12.23
CA PHE A 305 -0.44 20.24 -12.24
C PHE A 305 -0.68 21.01 -10.95
N SER A 306 -1.28 22.20 -11.06
CA SER A 306 -1.77 22.92 -9.88
C SER A 306 -2.83 22.09 -9.16
N HIS A 307 -2.75 22.07 -7.82
CA HIS A 307 -3.66 21.31 -6.95
C HIS A 307 -3.68 19.80 -7.25
N GLY A 308 -2.51 19.17 -7.38
CA GLY A 308 -2.36 17.74 -7.70
C GLY A 308 -3.19 16.82 -6.80
N ARG A 309 -3.18 17.04 -5.48
CA ARG A 309 -3.99 16.27 -4.52
C ARG A 309 -5.50 16.40 -4.74
N ALA A 310 -6.00 17.61 -5.00
CA ALA A 310 -7.42 17.80 -5.31
C ALA A 310 -7.86 17.05 -6.59
N ARG A 311 -6.93 16.73 -7.49
CA ARG A 311 -7.19 15.95 -8.71
C ARG A 311 -7.07 14.44 -8.51
N CYS A 312 -6.17 13.99 -7.63
CA CYS A 312 -5.80 12.57 -7.49
C CYS A 312 -6.50 11.88 -6.33
N ASP A 313 -6.70 12.57 -5.22
CA ASP A 313 -7.19 11.96 -3.96
C ASP A 313 -8.59 11.33 -4.09
N PRO A 314 -9.56 11.90 -4.85
CA PRO A 314 -10.81 11.19 -5.09
C PRO A 314 -10.63 9.83 -5.77
N ILE A 315 -9.62 9.69 -6.64
CA ILE A 315 -9.31 8.40 -7.30
C ILE A 315 -8.66 7.44 -6.30
N GLN A 316 -7.87 7.96 -5.36
CA GLN A 316 -7.21 7.17 -4.33
C GLN A 316 -8.16 6.65 -3.26
N PHE A 317 -9.23 7.39 -2.93
CA PHE A 317 -10.14 7.03 -1.84
C PHE A 317 -11.46 6.40 -2.30
N VAL A 318 -11.78 6.43 -3.60
CA VAL A 318 -13.04 5.87 -4.12
C VAL A 318 -13.12 4.36 -3.98
N ASP A 319 -11.98 3.70 -3.80
CA ASP A 319 -11.84 2.28 -4.01
C ASP A 319 -11.94 1.46 -2.71
N ASP A 320 -12.10 2.10 -1.54
CA ASP A 320 -12.28 1.38 -0.28
C ASP A 320 -13.18 2.10 0.73
N THR A 321 -14.24 2.77 0.26
CA THR A 321 -15.10 3.63 1.12
C THR A 321 -15.86 2.88 2.22
N TRP A 322 -15.94 1.56 2.13
CA TRP A 322 -16.64 0.73 3.12
C TRP A 322 -15.71 0.25 4.22
N ASP A 323 -14.52 -0.27 3.88
CA ASP A 323 -13.56 -0.76 4.87
C ASP A 323 -12.69 0.39 5.43
N ASP A 324 -12.41 1.46 4.67
CA ASP A 324 -11.54 2.58 5.05
C ASP A 324 -12.30 3.87 5.46
N ASP A 325 -13.62 3.77 5.62
CA ASP A 325 -14.55 4.88 5.92
C ASP A 325 -14.77 5.85 4.74
N ILE A 326 -15.90 6.53 4.74
CA ILE A 326 -16.31 7.46 3.69
C ILE A 326 -15.64 8.84 3.84
N ILE A 327 -15.13 9.16 5.04
CA ILE A 327 -14.59 10.49 5.39
C ILE A 327 -13.46 10.93 4.46
N PRO A 328 -12.43 10.12 4.14
CA PRO A 328 -11.36 10.55 3.23
C PRO A 328 -11.86 10.85 1.82
N LEU A 329 -12.78 10.02 1.29
CA LEU A 329 -13.39 10.29 -0.01
C LEU A 329 -14.21 11.58 0.04
N ARG A 330 -15.05 11.77 1.08
CA ARG A 330 -15.89 12.96 1.21
C ARG A 330 -15.07 14.24 1.33
N GLU A 331 -14.02 14.25 2.16
CA GLU A 331 -13.08 15.37 2.26
C GLU A 331 -12.41 15.67 0.91
N SER A 332 -11.98 14.63 0.18
CA SER A 332 -11.36 14.82 -1.13
C SER A 332 -12.30 15.46 -2.16
N LEU A 333 -13.60 15.11 -2.11
CA LEU A 333 -14.64 15.68 -2.98
C LEU A 333 -15.00 17.11 -2.58
N ILE A 334 -15.13 17.41 -1.28
CA ILE A 334 -15.33 18.77 -0.76
C ILE A 334 -14.18 19.68 -1.21
N ARG A 335 -12.95 19.17 -1.12
CA ARG A 335 -11.75 19.89 -1.58
C ARG A 335 -11.75 20.08 -3.10
N ALA A 336 -12.22 19.09 -3.87
CA ALA A 336 -12.36 19.21 -5.32
C ALA A 336 -13.38 20.29 -5.71
N GLU A 337 -14.53 20.40 -5.02
CA GLU A 337 -15.48 21.50 -5.19
C GLU A 337 -14.82 22.86 -4.86
N ARG A 338 -14.21 22.96 -3.67
CA ARG A 338 -13.58 24.19 -3.17
C ARG A 338 -12.55 24.77 -4.14
N TYR A 339 -11.78 23.92 -4.79
CA TYR A 339 -10.73 24.33 -5.72
C TYR A 339 -11.11 24.20 -7.19
N TRP A 340 -12.37 23.87 -7.53
CA TRP A 340 -12.80 23.58 -8.89
C TRP A 340 -12.41 24.67 -9.91
N SER A 341 -12.66 25.93 -9.56
CA SER A 341 -12.30 27.10 -10.38
C SER A 341 -10.79 27.25 -10.61
N LYS A 342 -9.97 26.64 -9.75
CA LYS A 342 -8.50 26.64 -9.84
C LYS A 342 -7.93 25.40 -10.52
N LEU A 343 -8.77 24.42 -10.90
CA LEU A 343 -8.36 23.21 -11.63
C LEU A 343 -8.17 23.47 -13.13
N GLY A 344 -8.50 24.67 -13.62
CA GLY A 344 -8.28 25.06 -15.02
C GLY A 344 -9.30 24.44 -15.98
N THR A 345 -10.56 24.33 -15.53
CA THR A 345 -11.70 23.89 -16.34
C THR A 345 -12.73 25.01 -16.44
N ASP A 346 -13.30 25.19 -17.63
CA ASP A 346 -14.39 26.14 -17.88
C ASP A 346 -15.78 25.54 -17.58
N ALA A 347 -15.83 24.23 -17.28
CA ALA A 347 -17.08 23.55 -16.95
C ALA A 347 -17.55 23.92 -15.53
N PRO A 348 -18.87 24.01 -15.29
CA PRO A 348 -19.39 24.14 -13.93
C PRO A 348 -19.01 22.93 -13.09
N CYS A 349 -18.89 23.11 -11.77
CA CYS A 349 -18.60 22.01 -10.87
C CYS A 349 -19.75 20.99 -10.91
N PRO A 350 -19.48 19.70 -11.10
CA PRO A 350 -20.52 18.68 -11.18
C PRO A 350 -21.07 18.27 -9.80
N ILE A 351 -20.41 18.70 -8.73
CA ILE A 351 -20.72 18.34 -7.35
C ILE A 351 -20.88 19.61 -6.52
N HIS A 352 -21.84 19.61 -5.59
CA HIS A 352 -22.09 20.70 -4.67
C HIS A 352 -22.55 20.17 -3.33
N PHE A 353 -21.90 20.58 -2.25
CA PHE A 353 -22.26 20.21 -0.88
C PHE A 353 -23.11 21.30 -0.21
N THR A 354 -24.17 20.88 0.46
CA THR A 354 -25.00 21.74 1.30
C THR A 354 -24.32 22.06 2.63
N GLU A 355 -24.69 23.17 3.28
CA GLU A 355 -24.18 23.49 4.63
C GLU A 355 -24.45 22.38 5.64
N SER A 356 -25.58 21.67 5.52
CA SER A 356 -25.88 20.51 6.37
C SER A 356 -24.91 19.35 6.15
N GLU A 357 -24.56 19.04 4.90
CA GLU A 357 -23.59 17.98 4.59
C GLU A 357 -22.19 18.35 5.05
N LEU A 358 -21.78 19.63 4.89
CA LEU A 358 -20.51 20.12 5.38
C LEU A 358 -20.40 20.09 6.91
N ARG A 359 -21.48 20.42 7.62
CA ARG A 359 -21.52 20.32 9.08
C ARG A 359 -21.44 18.86 9.54
N THR A 360 -22.21 17.97 8.91
CA THR A 360 -22.17 16.54 9.21
C THR A 360 -20.78 15.97 8.99
N HIS A 361 -20.12 16.36 7.88
CA HIS A 361 -18.73 15.98 7.62
C HIS A 361 -17.76 16.49 8.68
N ALA A 362 -17.90 17.73 9.14
CA ALA A 362 -17.04 18.27 10.21
C ALA A 362 -17.22 17.51 11.53
N GLU A 363 -18.47 17.22 11.91
CA GLU A 363 -18.79 16.45 13.13
C GLU A 363 -18.25 15.00 13.05
N GLU A 364 -18.41 14.32 11.92
CA GLU A 364 -17.87 12.97 11.72
C GLU A 364 -16.33 12.97 11.57
N GLY A 365 -15.76 14.04 11.02
CA GLY A 365 -14.31 14.22 10.83
C GLY A 365 -13.54 14.39 12.14
N GLU A 366 -14.10 15.09 13.14
CA GLU A 366 -13.48 15.19 14.48
C GLU A 366 -13.31 13.80 15.10
N GLY A 367 -14.34 12.94 15.01
CA GLY A 367 -14.24 11.55 15.47
C GLY A 367 -13.23 10.71 14.68
N TRP A 368 -12.99 11.05 13.41
CA TRP A 368 -11.98 10.39 12.58
C TRP A 368 -10.55 10.81 12.96
N ASP A 369 -10.31 12.09 13.25
CA ASP A 369 -9.01 12.61 13.71
C ASP A 369 -8.58 11.93 15.02
N ASP A 370 -9.51 11.78 15.98
CA ASP A 370 -9.27 11.05 17.23
C ASP A 370 -8.84 9.60 16.98
N VAL A 371 -9.44 8.94 15.99
CA VAL A 371 -9.08 7.56 15.59
C VAL A 371 -7.68 7.51 14.97
N GLN A 372 -7.31 8.50 14.14
CA GLN A 372 -5.97 8.57 13.56
C GLN A 372 -4.89 8.85 14.61
N GLU A 373 -5.13 9.80 15.51
CA GLU A 373 -4.19 10.12 16.60
C GLU A 373 -3.95 8.91 17.50
N PHE A 374 -5.01 8.17 17.83
CA PHE A 374 -4.89 6.91 18.53
C PHE A 374 -3.97 5.94 17.77
N TRP A 375 -4.20 5.72 16.47
CA TRP A 375 -3.39 4.82 15.66
C TRP A 375 -1.93 5.25 15.54
N ASP A 376 -1.65 6.54 15.45
CA ASP A 376 -0.29 7.07 15.42
C ASP A 376 0.43 6.88 16.76
N SER A 377 -0.28 6.98 17.88
CA SER A 377 0.28 6.73 19.21
C SER A 377 0.73 5.28 19.40
N VAL A 378 0.04 4.32 18.77
CA VAL A 378 0.34 2.89 18.89
C VAL A 378 1.14 2.33 17.72
N ALA A 379 1.44 3.15 16.69
CA ALA A 379 2.08 2.75 15.44
C ALA A 379 3.45 2.08 15.60
N SER A 380 4.11 2.28 16.75
CA SER A 380 5.37 1.62 17.09
C SER A 380 5.14 0.18 17.56
N ILE A 381 4.06 -0.10 18.28
CA ILE A 381 3.75 -1.42 18.82
C ILE A 381 3.04 -2.25 17.75
N ILE A 382 2.18 -1.60 16.96
CA ILE A 382 1.29 -2.25 16.02
C ILE A 382 1.09 -1.37 14.79
N SER A 383 1.26 -1.92 13.59
CA SER A 383 0.95 -1.18 12.38
C SER A 383 -0.58 -1.04 12.23
N ARG A 384 -1.00 -0.07 11.41
CA ARG A 384 -2.43 0.23 11.18
C ARG A 384 -3.20 -0.93 10.55
N ASP A 385 -2.50 -1.82 9.85
CA ASP A 385 -3.04 -3.10 9.36
C ASP A 385 -2.92 -4.23 10.39
N GLY A 386 -2.81 -3.86 11.68
CA GLY A 386 -2.75 -4.75 12.83
C GLY A 386 -1.45 -5.54 12.98
N TRP A 387 -0.51 -5.48 12.04
CA TRP A 387 0.67 -6.32 12.14
C TRP A 387 1.64 -5.85 13.25
N THR A 388 2.24 -6.80 13.98
CA THR A 388 3.34 -6.52 14.91
C THR A 388 4.47 -7.52 14.68
N THR A 389 5.70 -7.13 15.03
CA THR A 389 6.84 -8.05 14.99
C THR A 389 6.76 -9.04 16.15
N ASN A 390 7.39 -10.22 16.00
CA ASN A 390 7.35 -11.24 17.05
C ASN A 390 7.97 -10.76 18.38
N ASP A 391 8.98 -9.90 18.33
CA ASP A 391 9.61 -9.28 19.50
C ASP A 391 8.71 -8.25 20.20
N ARG A 392 7.66 -7.75 19.53
CA ARG A 392 6.68 -6.80 20.07
C ARG A 392 5.30 -7.42 20.31
N TYR A 393 5.19 -8.74 20.16
CA TYR A 393 3.92 -9.45 20.30
C TYR A 393 3.33 -9.28 21.70
N ASP A 394 4.14 -9.44 22.75
CA ASP A 394 3.70 -9.29 24.14
C ASP A 394 3.24 -7.85 24.44
N ASP A 395 3.94 -6.85 23.89
CA ASP A 395 3.58 -5.44 24.01
C ASP A 395 2.24 -5.16 23.32
N ALA A 396 1.99 -5.77 22.15
CA ALA A 396 0.71 -5.66 21.46
C ALA A 396 -0.43 -6.31 22.27
N VAL A 397 -0.23 -7.52 22.81
CA VAL A 397 -1.23 -8.20 23.67
C VAL A 397 -1.53 -7.36 24.92
N ALA A 398 -0.52 -6.76 25.55
CA ALA A 398 -0.69 -5.90 26.71
C ALA A 398 -1.52 -4.64 26.39
N LEU A 399 -1.21 -3.97 25.27
CA LEU A 399 -2.00 -2.85 24.76
C LEU A 399 -3.45 -3.25 24.54
N PHE A 400 -3.69 -4.43 23.94
CA PHE A 400 -5.04 -4.96 23.74
C PHE A 400 -5.80 -5.26 25.03
N LYS A 401 -5.13 -5.77 26.06
CA LYS A 401 -5.70 -6.01 27.40
C LYS A 401 -6.17 -4.70 28.04
N GLU A 402 -5.32 -3.68 28.04
CA GLU A 402 -5.64 -2.36 28.58
C GLU A 402 -6.83 -1.72 27.85
N LEU A 403 -6.77 -1.76 26.52
CA LEU A 403 -7.82 -1.30 25.65
C LEU A 403 -9.15 -2.03 25.97
N ARG A 404 -9.14 -3.37 26.06
CA ARG A 404 -10.35 -4.17 26.36
C ARG A 404 -10.95 -3.77 27.70
N GLU A 405 -10.13 -3.56 28.73
CA GLU A 405 -10.61 -3.10 30.03
C GLU A 405 -11.29 -1.73 29.95
N ILE A 406 -10.69 -0.78 29.21
CA ILE A 406 -11.25 0.56 29.02
C ILE A 406 -12.61 0.47 28.31
N GLY A 407 -12.70 -0.31 27.22
CA GLY A 407 -13.94 -0.52 26.48
C GLY A 407 -15.04 -1.18 27.30
N LEU A 408 -14.70 -2.22 28.09
CA LEU A 408 -15.65 -2.85 28.99
C LEU A 408 -16.12 -1.92 30.11
N LYS A 409 -15.28 -0.98 30.58
CA LYS A 409 -15.68 -0.01 31.62
C LYS A 409 -16.60 1.08 31.06
N SER A 410 -16.49 1.43 29.78
CA SER A 410 -17.28 2.50 29.15
C SER A 410 -18.61 2.03 28.54
N MET A 411 -18.79 0.72 28.30
CA MET A 411 -20.00 0.16 27.68
C MET A 411 -20.98 -0.47 28.67
N VAL A 412 -22.27 -0.45 28.33
CA VAL A 412 -23.37 -1.07 29.11
C VAL A 412 -24.38 -1.78 28.20
N GLY A 413 -25.10 -2.76 28.75
CA GLY A 413 -26.16 -3.47 28.02
C GLY A 413 -25.65 -4.40 26.92
N ARG A 414 -26.41 -4.55 25.82
CA ARG A 414 -26.10 -5.49 24.72
C ARG A 414 -24.76 -5.19 24.04
N GLU A 415 -24.43 -3.92 23.85
CA GLU A 415 -23.12 -3.52 23.28
C GLU A 415 -21.95 -4.02 24.12
N ARG A 416 -22.07 -3.97 25.46
CA ARG A 416 -21.05 -4.52 26.37
C ARG A 416 -20.95 -6.03 26.23
N GLU A 417 -22.07 -6.74 26.20
CA GLU A 417 -22.09 -8.21 26.08
C GLU A 417 -21.50 -8.68 24.74
N ASP A 418 -21.80 -7.96 23.65
CA ASP A 418 -21.24 -8.24 22.33
C ASP A 418 -19.75 -7.91 22.26
N PHE A 419 -19.34 -6.76 22.81
CA PHE A 419 -17.93 -6.36 22.91
C PHE A 419 -17.11 -7.35 23.75
N GLU A 420 -17.64 -7.80 24.89
CA GLU A 420 -17.00 -8.77 25.78
C GLU A 420 -16.76 -10.10 25.09
N LYS A 421 -17.76 -10.64 24.38
CA LYS A 421 -17.62 -11.85 23.55
C LYS A 421 -16.60 -11.67 22.44
N GLN A 422 -16.66 -10.55 21.72
CA GLN A 422 -15.79 -10.29 20.58
C GLN A 422 -14.32 -10.10 20.97
N THR A 423 -14.04 -9.64 22.19
CA THR A 423 -12.67 -9.38 22.64
C THR A 423 -12.15 -10.44 23.62
N GLN A 424 -12.86 -11.55 23.82
CA GLN A 424 -12.52 -12.59 24.81
C GLN A 424 -11.19 -13.29 24.53
N TRP A 425 -10.82 -13.44 23.26
CA TRP A 425 -9.55 -14.03 22.82
C TRP A 425 -8.31 -13.39 23.48
N VAL A 426 -8.41 -12.12 23.87
CA VAL A 426 -7.32 -11.37 24.52
C VAL A 426 -6.93 -12.00 25.87
N GLU A 427 -7.89 -12.64 26.56
CA GLU A 427 -7.67 -13.32 27.85
C GLU A 427 -7.05 -14.72 27.68
N ASP A 428 -7.27 -15.34 26.53
CA ASP A 428 -6.83 -16.70 26.20
C ASP A 428 -5.40 -16.72 25.59
N THR A 429 -4.80 -15.54 25.40
CA THR A 429 -3.44 -15.28 24.88
C THR A 429 -2.52 -14.81 26.01
#